data_AF-A0A6V8LUD1-F1
#
_entry.id   AF-A0A6V8LUD1-F1
#
_cell.length_a   1.000
_cell.length_b   1.000
_cell.length_c   1.000
_cell.angle_alpha   90.00
_cell.angle_beta   90.00
_cell.angle_gamma   90.00
#
_symmetry.space_group_name_H-M   'P 1'
#
loop_
_entity.id
_entity.type
_entity.pdbx_description
1 polymer ?
#
loop_
_entity_poly.entity_id
_entity_poly.type
_entity_poly.pdbx_seq_one_letter_code
_entity_poly.pdbx_strand_id
1 'polypeptide(L)'
;MVMDSVTAQGISNGLRDAELLADALTAGLGGGTPLPAALAEHQVRRDRAITPMYDFTVRRAELHSRRALRLFLRAAAGRPEEVTRLLGGFAGVLPVDEVFSTRNGLRVIGGYGLRRLTGWRPAPRPADRAARRSP
;
A
#
# COMPACT_ATOMS: atom_id res chain seq x y z
N MET A 1 15.06 8.00 -7.72
CA MET A 1 14.94 6.81 -6.86
C MET A 1 14.40 5.64 -7.66
N VAL A 2 14.92 4.42 -7.45
CA VAL A 2 14.32 3.18 -7.95
C VAL A 2 13.89 2.37 -6.72
N MET A 3 12.63 1.93 -6.70
CA MET A 3 12.04 1.18 -5.59
C MET A 3 12.12 -0.32 -5.87
N ASP A 4 12.37 -1.11 -4.84
CA ASP A 4 12.27 -2.57 -4.91
C ASP A 4 10.85 -3.01 -5.32
N SER A 5 10.74 -4.09 -6.11
CA SER A 5 9.48 -4.57 -6.67
C SER A 5 8.54 -5.24 -5.66
N VAL A 6 8.99 -5.49 -4.42
CA VAL A 6 8.25 -6.23 -3.38
C VAL A 6 6.89 -5.59 -3.03
N THR A 7 6.69 -4.31 -3.29
CA THR A 7 5.42 -3.58 -3.04
C THR A 7 4.58 -3.38 -4.31
N ALA A 8 5.03 -3.90 -5.46
CA ALA A 8 4.34 -3.84 -6.74
C ALA A 8 3.98 -2.42 -7.22
N GLN A 9 4.82 -1.42 -6.94
CA GLN A 9 4.53 0.00 -7.21
C GLN A 9 5.02 0.50 -8.57
N GLY A 10 5.76 -0.31 -9.33
CA GLY A 10 6.48 0.15 -10.52
C GLY A 10 5.58 0.78 -11.58
N ILE A 11 4.50 0.10 -11.97
CA ILE A 11 3.58 0.57 -13.03
C ILE A 11 2.85 1.85 -12.59
N SER A 12 2.27 1.86 -11.38
CA SER A 12 1.54 3.03 -10.85
C SER A 12 2.43 4.27 -10.78
N ASN A 13 3.68 4.11 -10.32
CA ASN A 13 4.64 5.21 -10.28
C ASN A 13 5.01 5.68 -11.69
N GLY A 14 5.24 4.76 -12.64
CA GLY A 14 5.57 5.12 -14.02
C GLY A 14 4.48 5.94 -14.71
N LEU A 15 3.21 5.54 -14.55
CA LEU A 15 2.08 6.28 -15.14
C LEU A 15 1.91 7.66 -14.50
N ARG A 16 1.97 7.75 -13.17
CA ARG A 16 1.89 9.03 -12.46
C ARG A 16 3.04 9.98 -12.81
N ASP A 17 4.26 9.46 -12.87
CA ASP A 17 5.44 10.27 -13.20
C ASP A 17 5.36 10.80 -14.64
N ALA A 18 4.80 10.02 -15.57
CA ALA A 18 4.56 10.46 -16.95
C ALA A 18 3.53 11.61 -17.02
N GLU A 19 2.43 11.51 -16.26
CA GLU A 19 1.43 12.58 -16.16
C GLU A 19 2.03 13.87 -15.56
N LEU A 20 2.74 13.76 -14.44
CA LEU A 20 3.41 14.89 -13.80
C LEU A 20 4.45 15.56 -14.71
N LEU A 21 5.11 14.79 -15.57
CA LEU A 21 6.07 15.33 -16.53
C LEU A 21 5.37 16.05 -17.68
N ALA A 22 4.28 15.49 -18.19
CA ALA A 22 3.47 16.12 -19.24
C ALA A 22 2.93 17.48 -18.79
N ASP A 23 2.47 17.59 -17.54
CA ASP A 23 2.04 18.86 -16.94
C ASP A 23 3.16 19.90 -16.94
N ALA A 24 4.36 19.51 -16.47
CA ALA A 24 5.50 20.42 -16.40
C ALA A 24 6.00 20.87 -17.78
N LEU A 25 5.97 19.98 -18.77
CA LEU A 25 6.30 20.32 -20.16
C LEU A 25 5.28 21.30 -20.73
N THR A 26 3.99 21.09 -20.45
CA THR A 26 2.92 21.98 -20.91
C THR A 26 3.06 23.38 -20.30
N ALA A 27 3.33 23.48 -18.99
CA ALA A 27 3.55 24.76 -18.31
C ALA A 27 4.82 25.47 -18.79
N GLY A 28 5.91 24.72 -18.99
CA GLY A 28 7.22 25.23 -19.39
C GLY A 28 7.30 25.68 -20.84
N LEU A 29 6.77 24.88 -21.75
CA LEU A 29 6.78 25.15 -23.19
C LEU A 29 5.65 26.08 -23.63
N GLY A 30 4.55 26.13 -22.87
CA GLY A 30 3.43 27.05 -23.09
C GLY A 30 3.70 28.50 -22.63
N GLY A 31 4.88 28.79 -22.07
CA GLY A 31 5.28 30.13 -21.63
C GLY A 31 4.69 30.59 -20.29
N GLY A 32 3.94 29.73 -19.59
CA GLY A 32 3.34 30.05 -18.28
C GLY A 32 4.35 30.04 -17.13
N THR A 33 5.46 29.33 -17.27
CA THR A 33 6.55 29.26 -16.27
C THR A 33 7.86 28.94 -16.98
N PRO A 34 9.03 29.44 -16.53
CA PRO A 34 10.30 29.00 -17.11
C PRO A 34 10.46 27.48 -17.02
N LEU A 35 10.79 26.83 -18.14
CA LEU A 35 10.91 25.36 -18.22
C LEU A 35 11.80 24.75 -17.10
N PRO A 36 12.97 25.30 -16.74
CA PRO A 36 13.77 24.78 -15.62
C PRO A 36 13.02 24.80 -14.28
N ALA A 37 12.21 25.82 -14.03
CA ALA A 37 11.42 25.92 -12.81
C ALA A 37 10.27 24.90 -12.79
N ALA A 38 9.57 24.71 -13.92
CA ALA A 38 8.53 23.70 -14.05
C ALA A 38 9.07 22.27 -13.85
N LEU A 39 10.26 21.97 -14.39
CA LEU A 39 10.92 20.68 -14.19
C LEU A 39 11.40 20.47 -12.74
N ALA A 40 11.90 21.52 -12.08
CA ALA A 40 12.27 21.45 -10.67
C ALA A 40 11.05 21.16 -9.78
N GLU A 41 9.92 21.81 -10.05
CA GLU A 41 8.67 21.54 -9.34
C GLU A 41 8.17 20.11 -9.59
N HIS A 42 8.23 19.64 -10.84
CA HIS A 42 7.94 18.24 -11.17
C HIS A 42 8.75 17.27 -10.32
N GLN A 43 10.07 17.47 -10.20
CA GLN A 43 10.92 16.62 -9.38
C GLN A 43 10.49 16.62 -7.92
N VAL A 44 10.20 17.79 -7.34
CA VAL A 44 9.72 17.91 -5.96
C VAL A 44 8.38 17.18 -5.77
N ARG A 45 7.43 17.32 -6.70
CA ARG A 45 6.14 16.63 -6.65
C ARG A 45 6.30 15.12 -6.74
N ARG A 46 7.12 14.65 -7.68
CA ARG A 46 7.46 13.24 -7.85
C ARG A 46 8.05 12.65 -6.58
N ASP A 47 9.09 13.28 -6.04
CA ASP A 47 9.79 12.79 -4.86
C ASP A 47 8.82 12.71 -3.66
N ARG A 48 8.08 13.79 -3.39
CA ARG A 48 7.04 13.80 -2.33
C ARG A 48 6.03 12.67 -2.48
N ALA A 49 5.62 12.36 -3.71
CA ALA A 49 4.61 11.33 -3.98
C ALA A 49 5.15 9.89 -3.87
N ILE A 50 6.47 9.69 -3.98
CA ILE A 50 7.13 8.38 -3.90
C ILE A 50 7.65 8.10 -2.49
N THR A 51 8.11 9.12 -1.75
CA THR A 51 8.80 8.96 -0.46
C THR A 51 8.09 8.05 0.54
N PRO A 52 6.78 8.19 0.85
CA PRO A 52 6.16 7.38 1.89
C PRO A 52 6.21 5.87 1.59
N MET A 53 5.96 5.49 0.34
CA MET A 53 5.98 4.10 -0.10
C MET A 53 7.41 3.58 -0.30
N TYR A 54 8.33 4.44 -0.70
CA TYR A 54 9.76 4.11 -0.75
C TYR A 54 10.29 3.76 0.65
N ASP A 55 10.08 4.63 1.63
CA ASP A 55 10.52 4.41 3.01
C ASP A 55 9.87 3.17 3.62
N PHE A 56 8.58 2.96 3.33
CA PHE A 56 7.89 1.74 3.71
C PHE A 56 8.54 0.50 3.10
N THR A 57 8.88 0.55 1.81
CA THR A 57 9.51 -0.57 1.09
C THR A 57 10.90 -0.87 1.65
N VAL A 58 11.71 0.15 1.93
CA VAL A 58 13.03 0.02 2.56
C VAL A 58 12.92 -0.64 3.94
N ARG A 59 12.09 -0.10 4.84
CA ARG A 59 11.86 -0.70 6.17
C ARG A 59 11.37 -2.15 6.10
N ARG A 60 10.64 -2.51 5.04
CA ARG A 60 10.15 -3.88 4.85
C ARG A 60 11.21 -4.81 4.27
N ALA A 61 12.10 -4.30 3.42
CA ALA A 61 13.26 -5.02 2.91
C ALA A 61 14.28 -5.32 4.02
N GLU A 62 14.35 -4.48 5.06
CA GLU A 62 15.11 -4.70 6.30
C GLU A 62 14.60 -5.89 7.16
N LEU A 63 13.59 -6.63 6.68
CA LEU A 63 13.15 -7.91 7.24
C LEU A 63 12.65 -7.84 8.70
N HIS A 64 12.02 -6.73 9.10
CA HIS A 64 11.37 -6.63 10.40
C HIS A 64 10.41 -7.81 10.68
N SER A 65 10.32 -8.19 11.97
CA SER A 65 9.60 -9.35 12.51
C SER A 65 8.51 -9.91 11.60
N ARG A 66 8.85 -10.94 10.81
CA ARG A 66 7.88 -11.67 9.96
C ARG A 66 6.66 -12.17 10.77
N ARG A 67 6.79 -12.31 12.10
CA ARG A 67 5.72 -12.71 13.00
C ARG A 67 4.63 -11.65 13.12
N ALA A 68 4.97 -10.38 13.29
CA ALA A 68 3.99 -9.29 13.43
C ALA A 68 3.16 -9.12 12.16
N LEU A 69 3.81 -9.10 10.99
CA LEU A 69 3.12 -9.03 9.70
C LEU A 69 2.19 -10.23 9.49
N ARG A 70 2.64 -11.46 9.77
CA ARG A 70 1.78 -12.65 9.66
C ARG A 70 0.57 -12.59 10.59
N LEU A 71 0.75 -12.10 11.82
CA LEU A 71 -0.35 -11.91 12.77
C LEU A 71 -1.35 -10.88 12.25
N PHE A 72 -0.87 -9.74 11.75
CA PHE A 72 -1.71 -8.72 11.14
C PHE A 72 -2.50 -9.26 9.95
N LEU A 73 -1.82 -9.94 9.00
CA LEU A 73 -2.48 -10.52 7.82
C LEU A 73 -3.51 -11.58 8.20
N ARG A 74 -3.22 -12.42 9.22
CA ARG A 74 -4.19 -13.39 9.75
C ARG A 74 -5.38 -12.70 10.44
N ALA A 75 -5.14 -11.61 11.16
CA ALA A 75 -6.17 -10.85 11.84
C ALA A 75 -7.09 -10.10 10.87
N ALA A 76 -6.54 -9.59 9.76
CA ALA A 76 -7.28 -9.00 8.67
C ALA A 76 -8.02 -10.06 7.83
N ALA A 77 -7.49 -11.29 7.74
CA ALA A 77 -8.12 -12.37 6.98
C ALA A 77 -9.51 -12.71 7.56
N GLY A 78 -10.55 -12.45 6.77
CA GLY A 78 -11.96 -12.61 7.17
C GLY A 78 -12.63 -11.31 7.65
N ARG A 79 -11.94 -10.17 7.57
CA ARG A 79 -12.51 -8.83 7.82
C ARG A 79 -12.45 -8.00 6.53
N PRO A 80 -13.52 -7.97 5.71
CA PRO A 80 -13.51 -7.29 4.41
C PRO A 80 -13.01 -5.86 4.48
N GLU A 81 -13.43 -5.08 5.48
CA GLU A 81 -12.98 -3.70 5.65
C GLU A 81 -11.47 -3.56 5.90
N GLU A 82 -10.86 -4.50 6.65
CA GLU A 82 -9.42 -4.47 6.90
C GLU A 82 -8.64 -4.91 5.67
N VAL A 83 -9.19 -5.85 4.88
CA VAL A 83 -8.63 -6.25 3.58
C VAL A 83 -8.69 -5.07 2.60
N THR A 84 -9.82 -4.38 2.51
CA THR A 84 -9.97 -3.18 1.68
C THR A 84 -8.99 -2.09 2.10
N ARG A 85 -8.84 -1.82 3.40
CA ARG A 85 -7.84 -0.85 3.89
C ARG A 85 -6.41 -1.26 3.55
N LEU A 86 -6.06 -2.53 3.71
CA LEU A 86 -4.75 -3.07 3.35
C LEU A 86 -4.45 -2.84 1.86
N LEU A 87 -5.39 -3.22 0.99
CA LEU A 87 -5.25 -3.02 -0.45
C LEU A 87 -5.24 -1.54 -0.81
N GLY A 88 -6.04 -0.71 -0.14
CA GLY A 88 -6.04 0.74 -0.29
C GLY A 88 -4.70 1.39 0.02
N GLY A 89 -3.98 0.89 1.04
CA GLY A 89 -2.61 1.32 1.33
C GLY A 89 -1.63 1.00 0.21
N PHE A 90 -1.72 -0.19 -0.40
CA PHE A 90 -0.87 -0.55 -1.54
C PHE A 90 -1.27 0.14 -2.84
N ALA A 91 -2.55 0.46 -3.03
CA ALA A 91 -3.03 1.21 -4.18
C ALA A 91 -2.71 2.71 -4.08
N GLY A 92 -2.19 3.19 -2.95
CA GLY A 92 -1.94 4.60 -2.70
C GLY A 92 -3.19 5.43 -2.41
N VAL A 93 -4.34 4.77 -2.17
CA VAL A 93 -5.61 5.41 -1.79
C VAL A 93 -5.59 5.82 -0.32
N LEU A 94 -4.93 5.02 0.51
CA LEU A 94 -4.71 5.32 1.93
C LEU A 94 -3.22 5.52 2.20
N PRO A 95 -2.85 6.41 3.14
CA PRO A 95 -1.46 6.56 3.55
C PRO A 95 -0.91 5.25 4.10
N VAL A 96 0.19 4.76 3.52
CA VAL A 96 0.77 3.45 3.85
C VAL A 96 1.29 3.40 5.30
N ASP A 97 1.79 4.51 5.80
CA ASP A 97 2.25 4.72 7.16
C ASP A 97 1.10 4.66 8.18
N GLU A 98 -0.10 5.14 7.83
CA GLU A 98 -1.29 4.97 8.66
C GLU A 98 -1.74 3.50 8.72
N VAL A 99 -1.81 2.84 7.56
CA VAL A 99 -2.26 1.44 7.43
C VAL A 99 -1.34 0.50 8.20
N PHE A 100 -0.03 0.70 8.11
CA PHE A 100 0.97 -0.16 8.76
C PHE A 100 1.51 0.41 10.08
N SER A 101 0.87 1.43 10.65
CA SER A 101 1.25 1.97 11.95
C SER A 101 1.09 0.94 13.08
N THR A 102 1.93 1.04 14.12
CA THR A 102 1.83 0.20 15.32
C THR A 102 0.44 0.28 15.95
N ARG A 103 -0.15 1.48 16.02
CA ARG A 103 -1.50 1.70 16.56
C ARG A 103 -2.56 0.94 15.77
N ASN A 104 -2.52 1.03 14.43
CA ASN A 104 -3.47 0.30 13.60
C ASN A 104 -3.25 -1.21 13.70
N GLY A 105 -1.99 -1.66 13.74
CA GLY A 105 -1.65 -3.07 13.96
C GLY A 105 -2.25 -3.62 15.26
N LEU A 106 -2.11 -2.91 16.37
CA LEU A 106 -2.70 -3.29 17.65
C LEU A 106 -4.23 -3.32 17.61
N ARG A 107 -4.87 -2.35 16.95
CA ARG A 107 -6.35 -2.32 16.76
C ARG A 107 -6.85 -3.57 16.02
N VAL A 108 -6.20 -3.91 14.89
CA VAL A 108 -6.59 -5.03 14.05
C VAL A 108 -6.34 -6.37 14.75
N ILE A 109 -5.17 -6.52 15.38
CA ILE A 109 -4.80 -7.75 16.11
C ILE A 109 -5.65 -7.92 17.37
N GLY A 110 -5.88 -6.86 18.14
CA GLY A 110 -6.70 -6.90 19.36
C GLY A 110 -8.15 -7.29 19.07
N GLY A 111 -8.77 -6.72 18.03
CA GLY A 111 -10.12 -7.09 17.61
C GLY A 111 -10.22 -8.55 17.11
N TYR A 112 -9.15 -9.12 16.59
CA TYR A 112 -9.07 -10.53 16.20
C TYR A 112 -8.99 -11.47 17.42
N GLY A 113 -8.21 -11.11 18.44
CA GLY A 113 -8.12 -11.86 19.69
C GLY A 113 -9.47 -12.04 20.37
N LEU A 114 -10.26 -10.96 20.45
CA LEU A 114 -11.61 -10.99 21.03
C LEU A 114 -12.56 -11.91 20.25
N ARG A 115 -12.55 -11.87 18.91
CA ARG A 115 -13.38 -12.75 18.08
C ARG A 115 -13.06 -14.23 18.22
N ARG A 116 -11.80 -14.57 18.45
CA ARG A 116 -11.38 -15.96 18.68
C ARG A 116 -11.92 -16.47 20.03
N LEU A 117 -11.98 -15.61 21.05
CA LEU A 117 -12.54 -15.95 22.36
C LEU A 117 -14.07 -16.12 22.30
N THR A 118 -14.76 -15.37 21.44
CA THR A 118 -16.22 -15.51 21.26
C THR A 118 -16.62 -16.67 20.33
N GLY A 119 -15.70 -17.56 19.94
CA GLY A 119 -16.01 -18.74 19.12
C GLY A 119 -16.36 -18.44 17.65
N TRP A 120 -16.10 -17.23 17.15
CA TRP A 120 -16.44 -16.86 15.78
C TRP A 120 -15.51 -17.57 14.78
N ARG A 121 -16.09 -18.44 13.95
CA ARG A 121 -15.38 -19.07 12.82
C ARG A 121 -15.61 -18.25 11.55
N PRO A 122 -14.55 -17.79 10.84
CA PRO A 122 -14.73 -17.16 9.54
C PRO A 122 -15.37 -18.15 8.58
N ALA A 123 -16.24 -17.65 7.69
CA ALA A 123 -16.84 -18.47 6.64
C ALA A 123 -15.74 -19.17 5.80
N PRO A 124 -15.93 -20.44 5.41
CA PRO A 124 -14.93 -21.18 4.64
C PRO A 124 -14.61 -20.45 3.34
N ARG A 125 -13.32 -20.43 2.98
CA ARG A 125 -12.86 -19.76 1.76
C ARG A 125 -13.53 -20.39 0.54
N PRO A 126 -13.79 -19.63 -0.55
CA PRO A 126 -14.34 -20.20 -1.78
C PRO A 126 -13.51 -21.38 -2.31
N ALA A 127 -12.18 -21.32 -2.16
CA ALA A 127 -11.27 -22.41 -2.51
C ALA A 127 -11.48 -23.71 -1.69
N ASP A 128 -11.87 -23.60 -0.41
CA ASP A 128 -12.14 -24.76 0.45
C ASP A 128 -13.46 -25.46 0.08
N ARG A 129 -14.36 -24.80 -0.66
CA ARG A 129 -15.59 -25.41 -1.17
C ARG A 129 -15.34 -26.28 -2.40
N ALA A 130 -14.33 -25.94 -3.21
CA ALA A 130 -13.93 -26.72 -4.37
C ALA A 130 -13.30 -28.07 -3.97
N ALA A 131 -12.47 -28.07 -2.91
CA ALA A 131 -11.82 -29.28 -2.40
C ALA A 131 -12.75 -30.27 -1.68
N ARG A 132 -13.98 -29.87 -1.32
CA ARG A 132 -14.97 -30.72 -0.61
C ARG A 132 -16.01 -31.35 -1.55
N ARG A 133 -15.90 -31.14 -2.86
CA ARG A 133 -16.84 -31.65 -3.87
C ARG A 133 -16.28 -32.77 -4.75
N SER A 134 -15.09 -33.29 -4.44
CA SER A 134 -14.56 -34.49 -5.10
C SER A 134 -14.93 -35.73 -4.28
N PRO A 135 -15.71 -36.67 -4.83
CA PRO A 135 -16.07 -37.94 -4.18
C PRO A 135 -14.88 -38.90 -4.03
#